data_AF-A0A443JJY4-F1
#
_entry.id   AF-A0A443JJY4-F1
#
_cell.length_a   1.000
_cell.length_b   1.000
_cell.length_c   1.000
_cell.angle_alpha   90.00
_cell.angle_beta   90.00
_cell.angle_gamma   90.00
#
_symmetry.space_group_name_H-M   'P 1'
#
loop_
_entity.id
_entity.type
_entity.pdbx_description
1 polymer ?
#
loop_
_entity_poly.entity_id
_entity_poly.type
_entity_poly.pdbx_seq_one_letter_code
_entity_poly.pdbx_strand_id
1 'polypeptide(L)'
;MTDGSMGKSMKMLLIASLAVNVLVVGVAVGGYLGLDRQSPPRPPQPPDMALGPLGSAFSREDRAAMMREAEKAGADLGMMRDSLRQDMQALLAALTAEPWDPDRVKQSLAEMRVRTERRAELGEKVMIDRLSAMSPEERQAYAAKLRARFDRLLSRAPSPGQGD
;
A
#
# COMPACT_ATOMS: atom_id res chain seq x y z
N MET A 1 6.86 -34.71 -41.05
CA MET A 1 5.58 -34.39 -40.37
C MET A 1 5.87 -34.13 -38.90
N THR A 2 6.22 -32.90 -38.51
CA THR A 2 6.42 -32.51 -37.10
C THR A 2 5.86 -31.10 -36.89
N ASP A 3 4.56 -30.93 -37.09
CA ASP A 3 3.91 -29.60 -37.02
C ASP A 3 2.72 -29.55 -36.05
N GLY A 4 2.78 -30.36 -34.98
CA GLY A 4 1.70 -30.45 -33.98
C GLY A 4 2.10 -30.14 -32.54
N SER A 5 3.41 -30.10 -32.24
CA SER A 5 3.92 -29.98 -30.86
C SER A 5 4.24 -28.54 -30.46
N MET A 6 4.82 -27.76 -31.38
CA MET A 6 5.32 -26.41 -31.10
C MET A 6 4.20 -25.43 -30.70
N GLY A 7 3.03 -25.53 -31.34
CA GLY A 7 1.85 -24.72 -30.99
C GLY A 7 1.22 -25.07 -29.64
N LYS A 8 1.34 -26.31 -29.17
CA LYS A 8 0.81 -26.72 -27.84
C LYS A 8 1.74 -26.28 -26.72
N SER A 9 3.05 -26.44 -26.91
CA SER A 9 4.06 -25.99 -25.95
C SER A 9 4.08 -24.48 -25.80
N MET A 10 3.96 -23.74 -26.91
CA MET A 10 3.87 -22.27 -26.89
C MET A 10 2.58 -21.78 -26.22
N LYS A 11 1.44 -22.44 -26.49
CA LYS A 11 0.17 -22.14 -25.80
C LYS A 11 0.25 -22.41 -24.30
N MET A 12 0.91 -23.49 -23.87
CA MET A 12 1.11 -23.76 -22.44
C MET A 12 2.02 -22.73 -21.77
N LEU A 13 3.11 -22.31 -22.42
CA LEU A 13 3.98 -21.23 -21.94
C LEU A 13 3.22 -19.91 -21.81
N LEU A 14 2.36 -19.58 -22.78
CA LEU A 14 1.53 -18.37 -22.73
C LEU A 14 0.49 -18.43 -21.61
N ILE A 15 -0.17 -19.58 -21.41
CA ILE A 15 -1.14 -19.76 -20.32
C ILE A 15 -0.43 -19.71 -18.96
N ALA A 16 0.75 -20.30 -18.84
CA ALA A 16 1.55 -20.25 -17.61
C ALA A 16 2.01 -18.82 -17.30
N SER A 17 2.52 -18.08 -18.29
CA SER A 17 2.90 -16.68 -18.15
C SER A 17 1.70 -15.81 -17.79
N LEU A 18 0.55 -16.03 -18.43
CA LEU A 18 -0.69 -15.34 -18.11
C LEU A 18 -1.16 -15.65 -16.68
N ALA A 19 -1.09 -16.91 -16.25
CA ALA A 19 -1.46 -17.31 -14.90
C ALA A 19 -0.55 -16.69 -13.84
N VAL A 20 0.76 -16.63 -14.09
CA VAL A 20 1.73 -15.96 -13.20
C VAL A 20 1.44 -14.46 -13.14
N ASN A 21 1.19 -13.81 -14.27
CA ASN A 21 0.82 -12.38 -14.30
C ASN A 21 -0.47 -12.13 -13.52
N VAL A 22 -1.51 -12.95 -13.73
CA VAL A 22 -2.78 -12.85 -12.99
C VAL A 22 -2.60 -13.16 -11.50
N LEU A 23 -1.71 -14.09 -11.13
CA LEU A 23 -1.39 -14.42 -9.74
C LEU A 23 -0.68 -13.25 -9.06
N VAL A 24 0.30 -12.63 -9.71
CA VAL A 24 1.02 -11.47 -9.18
C VAL A 24 0.05 -10.29 -8.98
N VAL A 25 -0.83 -10.04 -9.95
CA VAL A 25 -1.90 -9.04 -9.81
C VAL A 25 -2.86 -9.43 -8.68
N GLY A 26 -3.24 -10.71 -8.57
CA GLY A 26 -4.12 -11.22 -7.52
C GLY A 26 -3.50 -11.14 -6.12
N VAL A 27 -2.19 -11.31 -5.97
CA VAL A 27 -1.44 -11.16 -4.72
C VAL A 27 -1.21 -9.70 -4.37
N ALA A 28 -0.95 -8.83 -5.36
CA ALA A 28 -0.83 -7.39 -5.13
C ALA A 28 -2.17 -6.79 -4.71
N VAL A 29 -3.25 -7.11 -5.44
CA VAL A 29 -4.62 -6.71 -5.10
C VAL A 29 -5.07 -7.40 -3.81
N GLY A 30 -4.78 -8.68 -3.64
CA GLY A 30 -5.14 -9.47 -2.46
C GLY A 30 -4.37 -9.09 -1.21
N GLY A 31 -3.12 -8.61 -1.32
CA GLY A 31 -2.33 -8.09 -0.20
C GLY A 31 -2.74 -6.67 0.18
N TYR A 32 -3.11 -5.86 -0.81
CA TYR A 32 -3.72 -4.55 -0.61
C TYR A 32 -5.13 -4.64 0.03
N LEU A 33 -5.92 -5.67 -0.33
CA LEU A 33 -7.24 -5.95 0.23
C LEU A 33 -7.23 -6.90 1.45
N GLY A 34 -6.12 -7.59 1.72
CA GLY A 34 -6.06 -8.79 2.56
C GLY A 34 -5.79 -8.58 4.04
N LEU A 35 -5.51 -7.35 4.48
CA LEU A 35 -5.32 -7.05 5.90
C LEU A 35 -6.61 -7.13 6.74
N ASP A 36 -7.77 -7.46 6.14
CA ASP A 36 -9.08 -7.34 6.81
C ASP A 36 -9.89 -8.66 6.90
N ARG A 37 -9.31 -9.85 6.69
CA ARG A 37 -10.09 -11.12 6.75
C ARG A 37 -10.53 -11.58 8.16
N GLN A 38 -10.35 -10.79 9.22
CA GLN A 38 -10.91 -11.06 10.57
C GLN A 38 -11.50 -9.82 11.26
N SER A 39 -11.88 -8.78 10.53
CA SER A 39 -12.61 -7.64 11.10
C SER A 39 -13.83 -7.32 10.25
N PRO A 40 -14.97 -6.91 10.85
CA PRO A 40 -16.17 -6.54 10.10
C PRO A 40 -15.81 -5.50 9.05
N PRO A 41 -16.44 -5.53 7.85
CA PRO A 41 -16.01 -4.79 6.67
C PRO A 41 -15.88 -3.31 7.04
N ARG A 42 -14.64 -2.84 7.19
CA ARG A 42 -14.40 -1.41 7.32
C ARG A 42 -14.58 -0.83 5.92
N PRO A 43 -15.27 0.32 5.77
CA PRO A 43 -15.29 1.01 4.49
C PRO A 43 -13.83 1.19 4.04
N PRO A 44 -13.53 0.97 2.74
CA PRO A 44 -12.17 1.01 2.23
C PRO A 44 -11.55 2.35 2.65
N GLN A 45 -10.61 2.29 3.59
CA GLN A 45 -9.90 3.49 3.99
C GLN A 45 -9.17 3.99 2.74
N PRO A 46 -9.23 5.30 2.43
CA PRO A 46 -8.45 5.84 1.33
C PRO A 46 -7.00 5.36 1.49
N PRO A 47 -6.39 4.78 0.46
CA PRO A 47 -5.04 4.21 0.52
C PRO A 47 -3.96 5.15 1.08
N ASP A 48 -4.21 6.46 1.14
CA ASP A 48 -3.13 7.43 1.05
C ASP A 48 -2.98 8.38 2.24
N MET A 49 -3.38 7.93 3.43
CA MET A 49 -2.61 8.28 4.63
C MET A 49 -2.05 7.01 5.24
N ALA A 50 -1.07 6.43 4.56
CA ALA A 50 -0.23 5.36 5.08
C ALA A 50 0.69 5.86 6.21
N LEU A 51 0.14 6.61 7.17
CA LEU A 51 0.76 6.87 8.47
C LEU A 51 0.78 5.58 9.32
N GLY A 52 0.36 4.45 8.75
CA GLY A 52 0.37 3.14 9.37
C GLY A 52 -0.38 3.16 10.71
N PRO A 53 0.21 2.57 11.75
CA PRO A 53 -0.36 2.59 13.10
C PRO A 53 -0.69 3.99 13.62
N LEU A 54 0.09 5.03 13.25
CA LEU A 54 -0.10 6.41 13.71
C LEU A 54 -1.39 7.04 13.18
N GLY A 55 -1.65 6.91 11.88
CA GLY A 55 -2.86 7.44 11.25
C GLY A 55 -4.13 6.74 11.76
N SER A 56 -4.03 5.44 12.02
CA SER A 56 -5.17 4.69 12.53
C SER A 56 -5.62 5.19 13.92
N ALA A 57 -4.72 5.74 14.77
CA ALA A 57 -4.97 6.18 16.16
C ALA A 57 -5.93 7.35 16.28
N PHE A 58 -6.07 8.12 15.21
CA PHE A 58 -7.07 9.16 15.09
C PHE A 58 -8.50 8.62 15.04
N SER A 59 -9.44 9.44 15.53
CA SER A 59 -10.87 9.13 15.37
C SER A 59 -11.26 9.13 13.88
N ARG A 60 -12.50 8.70 13.57
CA ARG A 60 -13.00 8.77 12.19
C ARG A 60 -13.17 10.23 11.74
N GLU A 61 -13.60 11.09 12.65
CA GLU A 61 -13.80 12.51 12.39
C GLU A 61 -12.47 13.24 12.15
N ASP A 62 -11.47 12.97 12.99
CA ASP A 62 -10.11 13.49 12.80
C ASP A 62 -9.53 13.08 11.46
N ARG A 63 -9.67 11.81 11.08
CA ARG A 63 -9.21 11.32 9.77
C ARG A 63 -9.92 12.02 8.62
N ALA A 64 -11.22 12.28 8.74
CA ALA A 64 -11.96 13.01 7.72
C ALA A 64 -11.52 14.49 7.66
N ALA A 65 -11.20 15.11 8.79
CA ALA A 65 -10.64 16.46 8.85
C ALA A 65 -9.25 16.52 8.19
N MET A 66 -8.37 15.58 8.53
CA MET A 66 -7.03 15.46 7.95
C MET A 66 -7.10 15.25 6.43
N MET A 67 -8.03 14.42 5.92
CA MET A 67 -8.20 14.25 4.47
C MET A 67 -8.60 15.55 3.78
N ARG A 68 -9.53 16.32 4.36
CA ARG A 68 -9.92 17.63 3.83
C ARG A 68 -8.79 18.65 3.89
N GLU A 69 -7.97 18.61 4.93
CA GLU A 69 -6.79 19.46 5.08
C GLU A 69 -5.70 19.10 4.06
N ALA A 70 -5.50 17.81 3.81
CA ALA A 70 -4.59 17.32 2.77
C ALA A 70 -5.07 17.78 1.37
N GLU A 71 -6.35 17.60 1.04
CA GLU A 71 -6.93 18.08 -0.23
C GLU A 71 -6.73 19.58 -0.43
N LYS A 72 -6.98 20.38 0.62
CA LYS A 72 -6.73 21.84 0.60
C LYS A 72 -5.26 22.20 0.43
N ALA A 73 -4.36 21.37 0.96
CA ALA A 73 -2.91 21.51 0.80
C ALA A 73 -2.40 21.00 -0.56
N GLY A 74 -3.29 20.59 -1.46
CA GLY A 74 -2.97 20.15 -2.82
C GLY A 74 -2.78 18.64 -2.97
N ALA A 75 -3.16 17.82 -1.98
CA ALA A 75 -3.23 16.38 -2.19
C ALA A 75 -4.37 16.03 -3.14
N ASP A 76 -4.04 15.42 -4.28
CA ASP A 76 -5.05 14.83 -5.14
C ASP A 76 -5.27 13.35 -4.76
N LEU A 77 -6.20 13.11 -3.85
CA LEU A 77 -6.52 11.77 -3.36
C LEU A 77 -7.09 10.86 -4.46
N GLY A 78 -7.66 11.43 -5.53
CA GLY A 78 -8.15 10.69 -6.70
C GLY A 78 -6.99 10.17 -7.56
N MET A 79 -6.03 11.03 -7.89
CA MET A 79 -4.82 10.67 -8.64
C MET A 79 -3.91 9.68 -7.90
N MET A 80 -4.03 9.53 -6.59
CA MET A 80 -3.16 8.61 -5.83
C MET A 80 -3.42 7.13 -6.12
N ARG A 81 -4.68 6.73 -6.31
CA ARG A 81 -5.03 5.37 -6.71
C ARG A 81 -4.56 5.07 -8.13
N ASP A 82 -4.71 6.04 -9.01
CA ASP A 82 -4.31 5.90 -10.41
C ASP A 82 -2.80 5.87 -10.56
N SER A 83 -2.07 6.70 -9.81
CA SER A 83 -0.60 6.68 -9.80
C SER A 83 -0.04 5.38 -9.22
N LEU A 84 -0.62 4.79 -8.16
CA LEU A 84 -0.18 3.48 -7.69
C LEU A 84 -0.35 2.40 -8.77
N ARG A 85 -1.47 2.43 -9.51
CA ARG A 85 -1.70 1.50 -10.61
C ARG A 85 -0.67 1.71 -11.73
N GLN A 86 -0.41 2.96 -12.10
CA GLN A 86 0.58 3.32 -13.13
C GLN A 86 2.00 2.88 -12.71
N ASP A 87 2.36 3.08 -11.44
CA ASP A 87 3.65 2.69 -10.87
C ASP A 87 3.88 1.17 -10.98
N MET A 88 2.85 0.39 -10.62
CA MET A 88 2.91 -1.06 -10.73
C MET A 88 2.96 -1.53 -12.19
N GLN A 89 2.20 -0.90 -13.08
CA GLN A 89 2.25 -1.21 -14.51
C GLN A 89 3.62 -0.92 -15.12
N ALA A 90 4.23 0.23 -14.76
CA ALA A 90 5.57 0.61 -15.22
C ALA A 90 6.64 -0.37 -14.72
N LEU A 91 6.57 -0.76 -13.44
CA LEU A 91 7.50 -1.74 -12.87
C LEU A 91 7.35 -3.11 -13.52
N LEU A 92 6.12 -3.59 -13.72
CA LEU A 92 5.86 -4.86 -14.39
C LEU A 92 6.39 -4.86 -15.82
N ALA A 93 6.14 -3.78 -16.58
CA ALA A 93 6.65 -3.63 -17.93
C ALA A 93 8.19 -3.64 -17.98
N ALA A 94 8.85 -2.98 -17.03
CA ALA A 94 10.31 -2.99 -16.91
C ALA A 94 10.85 -4.39 -16.55
N LEU A 95 10.14 -5.14 -15.69
CA LEU A 95 10.55 -6.48 -15.28
C LEU A 95 10.39 -7.53 -16.38
N THR A 96 9.42 -7.38 -17.27
CA THR A 96 9.15 -8.31 -18.38
C THR A 96 9.76 -7.84 -19.71
N ALA A 97 10.60 -6.81 -19.71
CA ALA A 97 11.20 -6.28 -20.92
C ALA A 97 12.24 -7.24 -21.51
N GLU A 98 12.16 -7.44 -22.82
CA GLU A 98 13.13 -8.21 -23.60
C GLU A 98 13.69 -7.34 -24.74
N PRO A 99 15.00 -7.02 -24.72
CA PRO A 99 16.02 -7.49 -23.79
C PRO A 99 15.90 -6.89 -22.36
N TRP A 100 16.42 -7.61 -21.37
CA TRP A 100 16.48 -7.17 -19.97
C TRP A 100 17.25 -5.85 -19.82
N ASP A 101 16.62 -4.89 -19.14
CA ASP A 101 17.20 -3.57 -18.84
C ASP A 101 17.10 -3.28 -17.34
N PRO A 102 18.18 -3.50 -16.56
CA PRO A 102 18.18 -3.25 -15.12
C PRO A 102 18.03 -1.77 -14.76
N ASP A 103 18.37 -0.85 -15.66
CA ASP A 103 18.29 0.59 -15.38
C ASP A 103 16.85 1.10 -15.45
N ARG A 104 15.99 0.49 -16.29
CA ARG A 104 14.54 0.74 -16.30
C ARG A 104 13.88 0.37 -14.98
N VAL A 105 14.26 -0.75 -14.39
CA VAL A 105 13.75 -1.17 -13.08
C VAL A 105 14.20 -0.21 -11.98
N LYS A 106 15.49 0.18 -11.98
CA LYS A 106 16.01 1.18 -11.01
C LYS A 106 15.26 2.50 -11.12
N GLN A 107 15.01 2.98 -12.35
CA GLN A 107 14.27 4.20 -12.58
C GLN A 107 12.84 4.11 -12.02
N SER A 108 12.12 3.03 -12.33
CA SER A 108 10.75 2.82 -11.82
C SER A 108 10.71 2.83 -10.28
N LEU A 109 11.67 2.17 -9.62
CA LEU A 109 11.76 2.16 -8.16
C LEU A 109 12.12 3.54 -7.58
N ALA A 110 13.01 4.29 -8.23
CA ALA A 110 13.38 5.64 -7.81
C ALA A 110 12.19 6.61 -7.90
N GLU A 111 11.41 6.54 -8.97
CA GLU A 111 10.22 7.36 -9.16
C GLU A 111 9.13 7.03 -8.12
N MET A 112 8.91 5.75 -7.83
CA MET A 112 8.03 5.32 -6.76
C MET A 112 8.47 5.89 -5.41
N ARG A 113 9.77 5.81 -5.10
CA ARG A 113 10.34 6.36 -3.86
C ARG A 113 10.06 7.86 -3.73
N VAL A 114 10.34 8.66 -4.75
CA VAL A 114 10.09 10.11 -4.74
C VAL A 114 8.62 10.42 -4.48
N ARG A 115 7.70 9.66 -5.09
CA ARG A 115 6.26 9.81 -4.83
C ARG A 115 5.89 9.43 -3.40
N THR A 116 6.43 8.34 -2.87
CA THR A 116 6.19 7.92 -1.48
C THR A 116 6.71 8.95 -0.48
N GLU A 117 7.91 9.49 -0.70
CA GLU A 117 8.52 10.51 0.17
C GLU A 117 7.66 11.78 0.22
N ARG A 118 7.23 12.30 -0.94
CA ARG A 118 6.33 13.47 -0.99
C ARG A 118 5.01 13.24 -0.25
N ARG A 119 4.44 12.03 -0.35
CA ARG A 119 3.21 11.67 0.37
C ARG A 119 3.46 11.58 1.87
N ALA A 120 4.60 11.04 2.28
CA ALA A 120 4.98 10.96 3.69
C ALA A 120 5.13 12.35 4.31
N GLU A 121 5.83 13.26 3.64
CA GLU A 121 6.01 14.66 4.07
C GLU A 121 4.67 15.38 4.24
N LEU A 122 3.76 15.23 3.26
CA LEU A 122 2.43 15.81 3.36
C LEU A 122 1.61 15.21 4.52
N GLY A 123 1.67 13.88 4.67
CA GLY A 123 0.98 13.18 5.75
C GLY A 123 1.48 13.58 7.14
N GLU A 124 2.80 13.76 7.29
CA GLU A 124 3.43 14.26 8.51
C GLU A 124 2.95 15.68 8.83
N LYS A 125 3.00 16.58 7.85
CA LYS A 125 2.53 17.96 8.03
C LYS A 125 1.08 18.01 8.50
N VAL A 126 0.18 17.31 7.82
CA VAL A 126 -1.25 17.29 8.18
C VAL A 126 -1.47 16.66 9.56
N MET A 127 -0.70 15.63 9.93
CA MET A 127 -0.76 15.06 11.27
C MET A 127 -0.36 16.07 12.34
N ILE A 128 0.76 16.78 12.15
CA ILE A 128 1.25 17.78 13.10
C ILE A 128 0.26 18.94 13.23
N ASP A 129 -0.29 19.41 12.11
CA ASP A 129 -1.32 20.45 12.11
C ASP A 129 -2.54 20.01 12.94
N ARG A 130 -3.01 18.77 12.75
CA ARG A 130 -4.15 18.24 13.50
C ARG A 130 -3.86 18.09 15.00
N LEU A 131 -2.69 17.54 15.37
CA LEU A 131 -2.28 17.39 16.77
C LEU A 131 -2.11 18.74 17.47
N SER A 132 -1.69 19.76 16.73
CA SER A 132 -1.53 21.13 17.24
C SER A 132 -2.87 21.81 17.51
N ALA A 133 -3.91 21.48 16.74
CA ALA A 133 -5.27 21.97 16.94
C ALA A 133 -6.05 21.26 18.07
N MET A 134 -5.55 20.12 18.57
CA MET A 134 -6.20 19.35 19.63
C MET A 134 -6.00 19.95 21.02
N SER A 135 -6.94 19.68 21.92
CA SER A 135 -6.77 19.93 23.35
C SER A 135 -5.74 18.95 23.95
N PRO A 136 -5.18 19.25 25.14
CA PRO A 136 -4.35 18.30 25.88
C PRO A 136 -5.02 16.95 26.11
N GLU A 137 -6.31 16.95 26.45
CA GLU A 137 -7.11 15.74 26.71
C GLU A 137 -7.28 14.90 25.44
N GLU A 138 -7.55 15.55 24.30
CA GLU A 138 -7.67 14.89 23.00
C GLU A 138 -6.34 14.22 22.58
N ARG A 139 -5.21 14.90 22.79
CA ARG A 139 -3.88 14.33 22.54
C ARG A 139 -3.59 13.12 23.44
N GLN A 140 -3.99 13.16 24.72
CA GLN A 140 -3.84 12.01 25.62
C GLN A 140 -4.70 10.82 25.17
N ALA A 141 -5.94 11.07 24.74
CA ALA A 141 -6.81 10.04 24.18
C ALA A 141 -6.24 9.43 22.90
N TYR A 142 -5.64 10.24 22.03
CA TYR A 142 -4.90 9.77 20.85
C TYR A 142 -3.73 8.86 21.24
N ALA A 143 -2.87 9.30 22.18
CA ALA A 143 -1.72 8.53 22.65
C ALA A 143 -2.12 7.18 23.27
N ALA A 144 -3.20 7.14 24.04
CA ALA A 144 -3.73 5.90 24.62
C ALA A 144 -4.19 4.92 23.53
N LYS A 145 -4.91 5.40 22.51
CA LYS A 145 -5.32 4.57 21.36
C LYS A 145 -4.12 4.05 20.59
N LEU A 146 -3.10 4.88 20.39
CA LEU A 146 -1.88 4.50 19.70
C LEU A 146 -1.15 3.37 20.45
N ARG A 147 -0.97 3.53 21.77
CA ARG A 147 -0.36 2.49 22.63
C ARG A 147 -1.10 1.16 22.53
N ALA A 148 -2.44 1.17 22.69
CA ALA A 148 -3.25 -0.03 22.61
C ALA A 148 -3.15 -0.76 21.25
N ARG A 149 -2.86 -0.03 20.17
CA ARG A 149 -2.61 -0.63 18.85
C ARG A 149 -1.22 -1.22 18.72
N PHE A 150 -0.22 -0.50 19.24
CA PHE A 150 1.16 -0.98 19.25
C PHE A 150 1.29 -2.27 20.07
N ASP A 151 0.69 -2.31 21.25
CA ASP A 151 0.67 -3.51 22.10
C ASP A 151 0.04 -4.69 21.38
N ARG A 152 -1.08 -4.48 20.67
CA ARG A 152 -1.76 -5.53 19.90
C ARG A 152 -0.91 -6.05 18.74
N LEU A 153 -0.13 -5.19 18.09
CA LEU A 153 0.80 -5.59 17.02
C LEU A 153 1.91 -6.48 17.60
N LEU A 154 2.49 -6.07 18.73
CA LEU A 154 3.53 -6.82 19.41
C LEU A 154 3.03 -8.17 19.95
N SER A 155 1.81 -8.23 20.49
CA SER A 155 1.20 -9.47 20.98
C SER A 155 0.80 -10.46 19.88
N ARG A 156 0.71 -10.02 18.62
CA ARG A 156 0.45 -10.89 17.46
C ARG A 156 1.72 -11.44 16.81
N ALA A 157 2.90 -10.98 17.23
CA ALA A 157 4.14 -11.61 16.78
C ALA A 157 4.22 -13.02 17.39
N PRO A 158 4.44 -14.08 16.58
CA PRO A 158 4.64 -15.41 17.14
C PRO A 158 5.83 -15.38 18.10
N SER A 159 5.64 -15.91 19.32
CA SER A 159 6.75 -16.05 20.26
C SER A 159 7.88 -16.84 19.60
N PRO A 160 9.12 -16.32 19.59
CA PRO A 160 10.27 -17.11 19.19
C PRO A 160 10.49 -18.20 20.25
N GLY A 161 9.90 -19.40 20.04
CA GLY A 161 10.10 -20.52 20.97
C GLY A 161 9.01 -21.59 21.06
N GLN A 162 8.11 -21.75 20.08
CA GLN A 162 7.26 -22.94 20.02
C GLN A 162 7.38 -23.58 18.64
N GLY A 163 8.43 -24.37 18.51
CA GLY A 163 8.74 -25.20 17.35
C GLY A 163 9.79 -26.21 17.76
N ASP A 164 9.43 -27.11 18.67
CA ASP A 164 10.08 -28.40 18.91
C ASP A 164 9.02 -29.50 18.73
#